data_AF-M3E453-F1
#
_entry.id   AF-M3E453-F1
#
_cell.length_a   1.000
_cell.length_b   1.000
_cell.length_c   1.000
_cell.angle_alpha   90.00
_cell.angle_beta   90.00
_cell.angle_gamma   90.00
#
_symmetry.space_group_name_H-M   'P 1'
#
loop_
_entity.id
_entity.type
_entity.pdbx_description
1 polymer ?
#
loop_
_entity_poly.entity_id
_entity_poly.type
_entity_poly.pdbx_seq_one_letter_code
_entity_poly.pdbx_strand_id
1 'polypeptide(L)'
;MFILSSALIVYNTFVYRKTIRSMIENSQPKFQLMNLTLEKLILAELTISSKVSTIDSLLSEEEYEKVKTLLEEIKKSNVTFREFPLEENELENLKILEDGIKNFAQYAETIHILGKDNRRQEAQILYVRGVNPLSASLRQTVKTLIEFEASNSRKNEDAAESQLTFSLYMICVLSLLSLVAGILFSRSIIRSVMFPLRKAIHFASEIQNGNLNNRIQIDRLDEMGELLEFLKKMEVSLREIIVEARISVENSEKASKEFYKVSKEFISTSETQANDSQKVADHIDRLSTLVEANTSVILTSAEHLRNLEKEIQKNLSSLIDVTESLNSLALQAKESSDTALKGQEKVDGIQKSF
;
A
#
# COMPACT_ATOMS: atom_id res chain seq x y z
N MET A 1 -19.80 7.20 -14.37
CA MET A 1 -21.28 7.09 -14.29
C MET A 1 -21.90 8.19 -13.44
N PHE A 2 -21.46 8.40 -12.19
CA PHE A 2 -22.01 9.45 -11.31
C PHE A 2 -21.94 10.87 -11.88
N ILE A 3 -20.83 11.25 -12.53
CA ILE A 3 -20.66 12.57 -13.15
C ILE A 3 -21.67 12.76 -14.29
N LEU A 4 -21.87 11.73 -15.12
CA LEU A 4 -22.81 11.78 -16.25
C LEU A 4 -24.26 11.89 -15.76
N SER A 5 -24.60 11.16 -14.69
CA SER A 5 -25.91 11.24 -14.03
C SER A 5 -26.17 12.62 -13.44
N SER A 6 -25.21 13.16 -12.70
CA SER A 6 -25.30 14.50 -12.12
C SER A 6 -25.46 15.58 -13.20
N ALA A 7 -24.67 15.50 -14.29
CA ALA A 7 -24.78 16.43 -15.41
C ALA A 7 -26.16 16.38 -16.08
N LEU A 8 -26.73 15.18 -16.27
CA LEU A 8 -28.06 15.00 -16.84
C LEU A 8 -29.16 15.59 -15.93
N ILE A 9 -29.06 15.38 -14.62
CA ILE A 9 -29.99 15.94 -13.63
C ILE A 9 -29.95 17.46 -13.64
N VAL A 10 -28.75 18.05 -13.66
CA VAL A 10 -28.55 19.51 -13.73
C VAL A 10 -29.15 20.07 -15.02
N TYR A 11 -28.88 19.43 -16.16
CA TYR A 11 -29.42 19.84 -17.46
C TYR A 11 -30.96 19.81 -17.47
N ASN A 12 -31.56 18.71 -17.03
CA ASN A 12 -33.02 18.57 -16.99
C ASN A 12 -33.67 19.58 -16.02
N THR A 13 -33.06 19.80 -14.86
CA THR A 13 -33.52 20.80 -13.89
C THR A 13 -33.43 22.21 -14.47
N PHE A 14 -32.37 22.51 -15.22
CA PHE A 14 -32.20 23.79 -15.91
C PHE A 14 -33.27 24.02 -16.98
N VAL A 15 -33.54 23.00 -17.82
CA VAL A 15 -34.58 23.06 -18.85
C VAL A 15 -35.96 23.27 -18.21
N TYR A 16 -36.30 22.46 -17.20
CA TYR A 16 -37.56 22.58 -16.47
C TYR A 16 -37.73 23.98 -15.86
N ARG A 17 -36.69 24.50 -15.19
CA ARG A 17 -36.70 25.83 -14.60
C ARG A 17 -36.87 26.92 -15.67
N LYS A 18 -36.25 26.77 -16.84
CA LYS A 18 -36.40 27.71 -17.96
C LYS A 18 -37.86 27.75 -18.46
N THR A 19 -38.50 26.60 -18.61
CA THR A 19 -39.91 26.51 -19.04
C THR A 19 -40.85 27.16 -18.02
N ILE A 20 -40.73 26.83 -16.74
CA ILE A 20 -41.54 27.43 -15.67
C ILE A 20 -41.31 28.94 -15.58
N ARG A 21 -40.06 29.38 -15.68
CA ARG A 21 -39.74 30.82 -15.68
C ARG A 21 -40.43 31.54 -16.85
N SER A 22 -40.40 30.98 -18.05
CA SER A 22 -41.09 31.56 -19.21
C SER A 22 -42.59 31.68 -19.00
N MET A 23 -43.24 30.70 -18.36
CA MET A 23 -44.67 30.78 -18.03
C MET A 23 -44.98 31.92 -17.06
N ILE A 24 -44.18 32.04 -15.98
CA ILE A 24 -44.38 33.04 -14.92
C ILE A 24 -44.06 34.45 -15.41
N GLU A 25 -42.97 34.61 -16.16
CA GLU A 25 -42.48 35.92 -16.59
C GLU A 25 -43.14 36.43 -17.87
N ASN A 26 -43.64 35.54 -18.75
CA ASN A 26 -44.22 35.94 -20.05
C ASN A 26 -45.71 35.60 -20.18
N SER A 27 -46.08 34.32 -20.14
CA SER A 27 -47.47 33.90 -20.48
C SER A 27 -48.52 34.35 -19.46
N GLN A 28 -48.22 34.28 -18.16
CA GLN A 28 -49.17 34.71 -17.12
C GLN A 28 -49.48 36.22 -17.20
N PRO A 29 -48.49 37.13 -17.28
CA PRO A 29 -48.75 38.55 -17.50
C PRO A 29 -49.52 38.85 -18.79
N LYS A 30 -49.15 38.20 -19.91
CA LYS A 30 -49.86 38.35 -21.20
C LYS A 30 -51.34 37.98 -21.09
N PHE A 31 -51.63 36.84 -20.45
CA PHE A 31 -53.01 36.38 -20.22
C PHE A 31 -53.81 37.35 -19.35
N GLN A 32 -53.23 37.84 -18.25
CA GLN A 32 -53.88 38.82 -17.37
C GLN A 32 -54.16 40.13 -18.12
N LEU A 33 -53.20 40.60 -18.91
CA LEU A 33 -53.30 41.84 -19.65
C LEU A 33 -54.43 41.78 -20.69
N MET A 34 -54.55 40.67 -21.43
CA MET A 34 -55.63 40.50 -22.42
C MET A 34 -57.01 40.32 -21.80
N ASN A 35 -57.12 39.65 -20.64
CA ASN A 35 -58.39 39.61 -19.91
C ASN A 35 -58.82 40.99 -19.43
N LEU A 36 -57.87 41.79 -18.91
CA LEU A 36 -58.14 43.16 -18.50
C LEU A 36 -58.55 44.03 -19.71
N THR A 37 -57.89 43.85 -20.85
CA THR A 37 -58.28 44.51 -22.12
C THR A 37 -59.70 44.12 -22.54
N LEU A 38 -60.07 42.85 -22.43
CA LEU A 38 -61.41 42.36 -22.76
C LEU A 38 -62.47 42.99 -21.84
N GLU A 39 -62.20 43.03 -20.53
CA GLU A 39 -63.08 43.65 -19.54
C GLU A 39 -63.31 45.14 -19.85
N LYS A 40 -62.23 45.89 -20.08
CA LYS A 40 -62.31 47.33 -20.41
C LYS A 40 -63.04 47.59 -21.71
N LEU A 41 -62.84 46.75 -22.72
CA LEU A 41 -63.54 46.86 -24.01
C LEU A 41 -65.05 46.64 -23.83
N ILE A 42 -65.45 45.64 -23.04
CA ILE A 42 -66.85 45.37 -22.71
C ILE A 42 -67.45 46.55 -21.92
N LEU A 43 -66.72 47.09 -20.93
CA LEU A 43 -67.17 48.25 -20.16
C LEU A 43 -67.35 49.49 -21.03
N ALA A 44 -66.43 49.75 -21.97
CA ALA A 44 -66.53 50.86 -22.91
C ALA A 44 -67.76 50.73 -23.81
N GLU A 45 -67.97 49.55 -24.38
CA GLU A 45 -69.15 49.26 -25.21
C GLU A 45 -70.46 49.35 -24.43
N LEU A 46 -70.53 48.79 -23.22
CA LEU A 46 -71.72 48.85 -22.36
C LEU A 46 -72.04 50.28 -21.97
N THR A 47 -71.02 51.11 -21.71
CA THR A 47 -71.21 52.53 -21.42
C THR A 47 -71.92 53.23 -22.58
N ILE A 48 -71.43 53.04 -23.81
CA ILE A 48 -72.07 53.60 -25.02
C ILE A 48 -73.47 53.00 -25.23
N SER A 49 -73.59 51.68 -25.13
CA SER A 49 -74.84 50.94 -25.37
C SER A 49 -75.96 51.39 -24.44
N SER A 50 -75.67 51.53 -23.13
CA SER A 50 -76.65 51.90 -22.11
C SER A 50 -77.30 53.26 -22.39
N LYS A 51 -76.57 54.17 -23.05
CA LYS A 51 -77.05 55.52 -23.35
C LYS A 51 -77.64 55.66 -24.74
N VAL A 52 -77.02 55.05 -25.73
CA VAL A 52 -77.46 55.17 -27.12
C VAL A 52 -78.66 54.26 -27.43
N SER A 53 -78.89 53.20 -26.64
CA SER A 53 -80.01 52.28 -26.84
C SER A 53 -81.35 52.77 -26.27
N THR A 54 -81.34 53.84 -25.47
CA THR A 54 -82.57 54.44 -24.92
C THR A 54 -82.84 55.77 -25.60
N ILE A 55 -84.08 56.01 -26.03
CA ILE A 55 -84.47 57.22 -26.78
C ILE A 55 -84.27 58.49 -25.93
N ASP A 56 -84.38 58.36 -24.61
CA ASP A 56 -84.40 59.49 -23.68
C ASP A 56 -83.03 59.93 -23.18
N SER A 57 -81.98 59.12 -23.35
CA SER A 57 -80.65 59.42 -22.79
C SER A 57 -79.60 59.72 -23.85
N LEU A 58 -78.57 60.45 -23.41
CA LEU A 58 -77.45 60.91 -24.21
C LEU A 58 -76.16 60.38 -23.59
N LEU A 59 -75.14 60.09 -24.41
CA LEU A 59 -73.79 59.87 -23.90
C LEU A 59 -73.23 61.19 -23.35
N SER A 60 -73.32 61.36 -22.03
CA SER A 60 -72.87 62.58 -21.34
C SER A 60 -71.36 62.80 -21.48
N GLU A 61 -70.88 64.02 -21.21
CA GLU A 61 -69.44 64.32 -21.21
C GLU A 61 -68.66 63.39 -20.26
N GLU A 62 -69.24 63.13 -19.08
CA GLU A 62 -68.63 62.27 -18.07
C GLU A 62 -68.48 60.83 -18.58
N GLU A 63 -69.49 60.30 -19.27
CA GLU A 63 -69.48 58.94 -19.80
C GLU A 63 -68.58 58.80 -21.02
N TYR A 64 -68.53 59.82 -21.87
CA TYR A 64 -67.58 59.88 -22.97
C TYR A 64 -66.14 59.90 -22.47
N GLU A 65 -65.83 60.72 -21.45
CA GLU A 65 -64.49 60.75 -20.84
C GLU A 65 -64.15 59.42 -20.12
N LYS A 66 -65.13 58.73 -19.53
CA LYS A 66 -64.93 57.35 -19.02
C LYS A 66 -64.56 56.38 -20.15
N VAL A 67 -65.29 56.40 -21.26
CA VAL A 67 -64.99 55.56 -22.44
C VAL A 67 -63.59 55.85 -22.96
N LYS A 68 -63.23 57.13 -23.11
CA LYS A 68 -61.90 57.56 -23.56
C LYS A 68 -60.80 57.06 -22.62
N THR A 69 -61.00 57.17 -21.31
CA THR A 69 -60.06 56.65 -20.29
C THR A 69 -59.86 55.15 -20.45
N LEU A 70 -60.94 54.38 -20.59
CA LEU A 70 -60.86 52.93 -20.82
C LEU A 70 -60.09 52.59 -22.10
N LEU A 71 -60.29 53.33 -23.19
CA LEU A 71 -59.57 53.12 -24.45
C LEU A 71 -58.08 53.47 -24.34
N GLU A 72 -57.73 54.53 -23.61
CA GLU A 72 -56.33 54.88 -23.33
C GLU A 72 -55.64 53.82 -22.46
N GLU A 73 -56.35 53.26 -21.48
CA GLU A 73 -55.84 52.15 -20.70
C GLU A 73 -55.64 50.88 -21.54
N ILE A 74 -56.54 50.59 -22.49
CA ILE A 74 -56.35 49.49 -23.46
C ILE A 74 -55.12 49.75 -24.33
N LYS A 75 -54.92 50.97 -24.84
CA LYS A 75 -53.72 51.33 -25.61
C LYS A 75 -52.46 51.12 -24.79
N LYS A 76 -52.45 51.54 -23.52
CA LYS A 76 -51.32 51.31 -22.61
C LYS A 76 -51.08 49.82 -22.38
N SER A 77 -52.14 49.03 -22.17
CA SER A 77 -52.05 47.57 -22.09
C SER A 77 -51.45 46.96 -23.35
N ASN A 78 -51.82 47.43 -24.54
CA ASN A 78 -51.24 46.93 -25.79
C ASN A 78 -49.75 47.28 -25.93
N VAL A 79 -49.32 48.47 -25.47
CA VAL A 79 -47.89 48.85 -25.43
C VAL A 79 -47.11 47.91 -24.50
N THR A 80 -47.60 47.66 -23.29
CA THR A 80 -46.99 46.69 -22.37
C THR A 80 -47.00 45.27 -22.94
N PHE A 81 -48.04 44.88 -23.69
CA PHE A 81 -48.09 43.58 -24.35
C PHE A 81 -46.96 43.40 -25.39
N ARG A 82 -46.53 44.48 -26.07
CA ARG A 82 -45.41 44.47 -27.04
C ARG A 82 -44.04 44.30 -26.40
N GLU A 83 -43.91 44.51 -25.10
CA GLU A 83 -42.63 44.33 -24.39
C GLU A 83 -42.30 42.85 -24.19
N PHE A 84 -43.31 41.97 -24.28
CA PHE A 84 -43.13 40.52 -24.21
C PHE A 84 -42.67 39.93 -25.55
N PRO A 85 -42.05 38.75 -25.54
CA PRO A 85 -41.82 38.00 -26.77
C PRO A 85 -43.16 37.58 -27.39
N LEU A 86 -43.37 38.00 -28.65
CA LEU A 86 -44.59 37.76 -29.42
C LEU A 86 -44.32 36.86 -30.63
N GLU A 87 -45.25 35.96 -30.89
CA GLU A 87 -45.30 35.19 -32.14
C GLU A 87 -45.96 36.01 -33.28
N GLU A 88 -45.74 35.58 -34.53
CA GLU A 88 -46.24 36.28 -35.72
C GLU A 88 -47.76 36.49 -35.69
N ASN A 89 -48.51 35.47 -35.25
CA ASN A 89 -49.96 35.52 -35.10
C ASN A 89 -50.41 36.49 -33.97
N GLU A 90 -49.65 36.60 -32.88
CA GLU A 90 -49.95 37.56 -31.82
C GLU A 90 -49.75 39.00 -32.32
N LEU A 91 -48.68 39.23 -33.09
CA LEU A 91 -48.37 40.53 -33.68
C LEU A 91 -49.47 40.99 -34.65
N GLU A 92 -49.97 40.07 -35.48
CA GLU A 92 -51.07 40.33 -36.42
C GLU A 92 -52.37 40.70 -35.68
N ASN A 93 -52.78 39.89 -34.70
CA ASN A 93 -53.99 40.16 -33.91
C ASN A 93 -53.87 41.43 -33.07
N LEU A 94 -52.69 41.74 -32.55
CA LEU A 94 -52.46 42.98 -31.80
C LEU A 94 -52.61 44.21 -32.70
N LYS A 95 -52.14 44.13 -33.95
CA LYS A 95 -52.33 45.20 -34.94
C LYS A 95 -53.81 45.41 -35.26
N ILE A 96 -54.56 44.32 -35.48
CA ILE A 96 -56.02 44.37 -35.70
C ILE A 96 -56.72 45.04 -34.51
N LEU A 97 -56.32 44.68 -33.28
CA LEU A 97 -56.86 45.27 -32.06
C LEU A 97 -56.55 46.77 -31.98
N GLU A 98 -55.30 47.19 -32.23
CA GLU A 98 -54.91 48.59 -32.21
C GLU A 98 -55.66 49.45 -33.21
N ASP A 99 -55.78 48.98 -34.46
CA ASP A 99 -56.51 49.69 -35.50
C ASP A 99 -58.02 49.72 -35.21
N GLY A 100 -58.57 48.62 -34.68
CA GLY A 100 -59.96 48.58 -34.24
C GLY A 100 -60.24 49.51 -33.05
N ILE A 101 -59.33 49.65 -32.09
CA ILE A 101 -59.47 50.59 -30.96
C ILE A 101 -59.43 52.05 -31.44
N LYS A 102 -58.60 52.39 -32.44
CA LYS A 102 -58.63 53.73 -33.08
C LYS A 102 -59.98 54.01 -33.72
N ASN A 103 -60.51 53.05 -34.48
CA ASN A 103 -61.81 53.19 -35.13
C ASN A 103 -62.96 53.26 -34.11
N PHE A 104 -62.88 52.50 -33.03
CA PHE A 104 -63.85 52.54 -31.93
C PHE A 104 -63.85 53.93 -31.28
N ALA A 105 -62.67 54.52 -31.02
CA ALA A 105 -62.57 55.86 -30.46
C ALA A 105 -63.22 56.92 -31.38
N GLN A 106 -62.99 56.84 -32.69
CA GLN A 106 -63.61 57.73 -33.67
C GLN A 106 -65.14 57.61 -33.68
N TYR A 107 -65.67 56.38 -33.60
CA TYR A 107 -67.12 56.19 -33.49
C TYR A 107 -67.68 56.71 -32.18
N ALA A 108 -67.01 56.50 -31.05
CA ALA A 108 -67.42 57.01 -29.75
C ALA A 108 -67.48 58.55 -29.74
N GLU A 109 -66.48 59.21 -30.32
CA GLU A 109 -66.43 60.67 -30.49
C GLU A 109 -67.58 61.16 -31.38
N THR A 110 -67.80 60.51 -32.52
CA THR A 110 -68.88 60.89 -33.45
C THR A 110 -70.26 60.71 -32.81
N ILE A 111 -70.48 59.62 -32.07
CA ILE A 111 -71.71 59.37 -31.31
C ILE A 111 -71.94 60.46 -30.26
N HIS A 112 -70.89 60.86 -29.55
CA HIS A 112 -70.96 61.92 -28.55
C HIS A 112 -71.33 63.28 -29.19
N ILE A 113 -70.72 63.63 -30.33
CA ILE A 113 -71.03 64.85 -31.08
C ILE A 113 -72.48 64.83 -31.61
N LEU A 114 -72.89 63.77 -32.29
CA LEU A 114 -74.27 63.62 -32.80
C LEU A 114 -75.30 63.71 -31.69
N GLY A 115 -74.95 63.17 -30.53
CA GLY A 115 -75.75 63.28 -29.35
C GLY A 115 -75.89 64.72 -28.82
N LYS A 116 -74.79 65.49 -28.76
CA LYS A 116 -74.80 66.93 -28.41
C LYS A 116 -75.66 67.75 -29.40
N ASP A 117 -75.63 67.39 -30.68
CA ASP A 117 -76.43 68.01 -31.74
C ASP A 117 -77.90 67.56 -31.74
N ASN A 118 -78.33 66.77 -30.74
CA ASN A 118 -79.66 66.18 -30.62
C ASN A 118 -80.06 65.25 -31.79
N ARG A 119 -79.08 64.76 -32.57
CA ARG A 119 -79.25 63.81 -33.69
C ARG A 119 -79.20 62.36 -33.21
N ARG A 120 -80.07 62.02 -32.26
CA ARG A 120 -80.05 60.73 -31.52
C ARG A 120 -80.25 59.50 -32.40
N GLN A 121 -81.12 59.59 -33.41
CA GLN A 121 -81.37 58.49 -34.36
C GLN A 121 -80.11 58.14 -35.15
N GLU A 122 -79.33 59.14 -35.55
CA GLU A 122 -78.08 58.94 -36.28
C GLU A 122 -77.00 58.32 -35.39
N ALA A 123 -76.91 58.76 -34.13
CA ALA A 123 -76.03 58.15 -33.13
C ALA A 123 -76.40 56.67 -32.89
N GLN A 124 -77.70 56.34 -32.83
CA GLN A 124 -78.16 54.96 -32.70
C GLN A 124 -77.83 54.10 -33.92
N ILE A 125 -78.04 54.63 -35.14
CA ILE A 125 -77.66 53.93 -36.38
C ILE A 125 -76.14 53.69 -36.40
N LEU A 126 -75.34 54.69 -36.03
CA LEU A 126 -73.88 54.57 -35.99
C LEU A 126 -73.41 53.55 -34.94
N TYR A 127 -74.07 53.49 -33.79
CA TYR A 127 -73.81 52.46 -32.78
C TYR A 127 -74.12 51.06 -33.33
N VAL A 128 -75.33 50.85 -33.87
CA VAL A 128 -75.78 49.53 -34.34
C VAL A 128 -74.96 49.04 -35.55
N ARG A 129 -74.62 49.94 -36.49
CA ARG A 129 -73.92 49.57 -37.73
C ARG A 129 -72.40 49.68 -37.66
N GLY A 130 -71.87 50.48 -36.72
CA GLY A 130 -70.43 50.74 -36.58
C GLY A 130 -69.87 50.13 -35.30
N VAL A 131 -70.23 50.70 -34.15
CA VAL A 131 -69.65 50.30 -32.85
C VAL A 131 -69.93 48.84 -32.52
N ASN A 132 -71.17 48.37 -32.63
CA ASN A 132 -71.55 47.02 -32.23
C ASN A 132 -70.78 45.92 -33.00
N PRO A 133 -70.76 45.89 -34.35
CA PRO A 133 -70.00 44.89 -35.08
C PRO A 133 -68.49 45.03 -34.89
N LEU A 134 -67.96 46.27 -34.77
CA LEU A 134 -66.54 46.49 -34.48
C LEU A 134 -66.17 45.94 -33.10
N SER A 135 -66.98 46.22 -32.08
CA SER A 135 -66.77 45.71 -30.72
C SER A 135 -66.82 44.20 -30.69
N ALA A 136 -67.76 43.58 -31.42
CA ALA A 136 -67.84 42.14 -31.55
C ALA A 136 -66.56 41.55 -32.18
N SER A 137 -66.06 42.17 -33.26
CA SER A 137 -64.79 41.77 -33.87
C SER A 137 -63.61 41.93 -32.90
N LEU A 138 -63.53 43.06 -32.20
CA LEU A 138 -62.45 43.31 -31.23
C LEU A 138 -62.48 42.33 -30.06
N ARG A 139 -63.67 42.05 -29.50
CA ARG A 139 -63.84 41.02 -28.45
C ARG A 139 -63.36 39.66 -28.97
N GLN A 140 -63.65 39.33 -30.22
CA GLN A 140 -63.19 38.09 -30.83
C GLN A 140 -61.67 38.05 -30.96
N THR A 141 -61.04 39.13 -31.45
CA THR A 141 -59.57 39.25 -31.54
C THR A 141 -58.90 39.09 -30.17
N VAL A 142 -59.42 39.76 -29.14
CA VAL A 142 -58.88 39.64 -27.77
C VAL A 142 -59.08 38.22 -27.23
N LYS A 143 -60.24 37.59 -27.47
CA LYS A 143 -60.46 36.19 -27.11
C LYS A 143 -59.49 35.24 -27.81
N THR A 144 -59.20 35.45 -29.09
CA THR A 144 -58.22 34.66 -29.83
C THR A 144 -56.82 34.79 -29.22
N LEU A 145 -56.41 35.98 -28.79
CA LEU A 145 -55.15 36.19 -28.06
C LEU A 145 -55.14 35.46 -26.70
N ILE A 146 -56.24 35.53 -25.94
CA ILE A 146 -56.39 34.83 -24.66
C ILE A 146 -56.31 33.30 -24.86
N GLU A 147 -57.01 32.77 -25.86
CA GLU A 147 -57.02 31.34 -26.20
C GLU A 147 -55.64 30.87 -26.69
N PHE A 148 -54.93 31.71 -27.43
CA PHE A 148 -53.57 31.44 -27.87
C PHE A 148 -52.62 31.29 -26.66
N GLU A 149 -52.63 32.24 -25.73
CA GLU A 149 -51.83 32.16 -24.50
C GLU A 149 -52.22 30.97 -23.61
N ALA A 150 -53.52 30.66 -23.53
CA ALA A 150 -54.00 29.49 -22.82
C ALA A 150 -53.53 28.18 -23.48
N SER A 151 -53.53 28.09 -24.81
CA SER A 151 -53.02 26.93 -25.54
C SER A 151 -51.51 26.78 -25.39
N ASN A 152 -50.76 27.88 -25.47
CA ASN A 152 -49.31 27.87 -25.29
C ASN A 152 -48.93 27.45 -23.86
N SER A 153 -49.67 27.93 -22.86
CA SER A 153 -49.48 27.52 -21.46
C SER A 153 -49.70 26.01 -21.27
N ARG A 154 -50.78 25.43 -21.83
CA ARG A 154 -51.03 23.98 -21.78
C ARG A 154 -49.91 23.17 -22.47
N LYS A 155 -49.49 23.59 -23.67
CA LYS A 155 -48.38 22.91 -24.38
C LYS A 155 -47.09 22.91 -23.56
N ASN A 156 -46.78 24.05 -22.93
CA ASN A 156 -45.60 24.17 -22.08
C ASN A 156 -45.74 23.34 -20.79
N GLU A 157 -46.94 23.16 -20.26
CA GLU A 157 -47.24 22.31 -19.10
C GLU A 157 -47.08 20.82 -19.44
N ASP A 158 -47.69 20.36 -20.53
CA ASP A 158 -47.53 18.98 -21.03
C ASP A 158 -46.06 18.65 -21.31
N ALA A 159 -45.33 19.59 -21.93
CA ALA A 159 -43.90 19.43 -22.18
C ALA A 159 -43.10 19.38 -20.87
N ALA A 160 -43.46 20.18 -19.87
CA ALA A 160 -42.80 20.18 -18.56
C ALA A 160 -43.06 18.87 -17.80
N GLU A 161 -44.29 18.34 -17.82
CA GLU A 161 -44.64 17.05 -17.22
C GLU A 161 -43.91 15.88 -17.91
N SER A 162 -43.89 15.86 -19.25
CA SER A 162 -43.13 14.87 -20.01
C SER A 162 -41.63 14.94 -19.69
N GLN A 163 -41.08 16.14 -19.52
CA GLN A 163 -39.67 16.31 -19.14
C GLN A 163 -39.40 15.81 -17.72
N LEU A 164 -40.32 16.05 -16.78
CA LEU A 164 -40.22 15.56 -15.40
C LEU A 164 -40.27 14.03 -15.34
N THR A 165 -41.24 13.41 -15.99
CA THR A 165 -41.38 11.94 -16.02
C THR A 165 -40.18 11.27 -16.66
N PHE A 166 -39.68 11.79 -17.79
CA PHE A 166 -38.44 11.34 -18.40
C PHE A 166 -37.23 11.49 -17.46
N SER A 167 -37.14 12.61 -16.75
CA SER A 167 -36.05 12.86 -15.79
C SER A 167 -36.07 11.86 -14.64
N LEU A 168 -37.25 11.59 -14.06
CA LEU A 168 -37.42 10.60 -13.00
C LEU A 168 -37.05 9.20 -13.48
N TYR A 169 -37.47 8.82 -14.68
CA TYR A 169 -37.11 7.53 -15.28
C TYR A 169 -35.59 7.38 -15.43
N MET A 170 -34.90 8.40 -15.96
CA MET A 170 -33.44 8.38 -16.09
C MET A 170 -32.72 8.31 -14.75
N ILE A 171 -33.22 9.00 -13.71
CA ILE A 171 -32.69 8.91 -12.34
C ILE A 171 -32.82 7.48 -11.82
N CYS A 172 -33.98 6.83 -11.98
CA CYS A 172 -34.20 5.45 -11.55
C CYS A 172 -33.25 4.48 -12.26
N VAL A 173 -33.11 4.58 -13.59
CA VAL A 173 -32.22 3.73 -14.38
C VAL A 173 -30.75 3.90 -13.97
N LEU A 174 -30.28 5.15 -13.83
CA LEU A 174 -28.90 5.42 -13.45
C LEU A 174 -28.60 5.01 -12.01
N SER A 175 -29.57 5.14 -11.10
CA SER A 175 -29.44 4.66 -9.72
C SER A 175 -29.33 3.14 -9.66
N LEU A 176 -30.15 2.43 -10.44
CA LEU A 176 -30.10 0.98 -10.53
C LEU A 176 -28.76 0.50 -11.12
N LEU A 177 -28.30 1.12 -12.21
CA LEU A 177 -27.02 0.79 -12.81
C LEU A 177 -25.84 1.06 -11.87
N SER A 178 -25.89 2.15 -11.10
CA SER A 178 -24.89 2.46 -10.09
C SER A 178 -24.84 1.40 -8.97
N LEU A 179 -26.00 0.94 -8.52
CA LEU A 179 -26.11 -0.12 -7.51
C LEU A 179 -25.50 -1.44 -8.05
N VAL A 180 -25.86 -1.83 -9.27
CA VAL A 180 -25.30 -3.03 -9.93
C VAL A 180 -23.79 -2.91 -10.08
N ALA A 181 -23.29 -1.75 -10.56
CA ALA A 181 -21.86 -1.50 -10.67
C ALA A 181 -21.16 -1.59 -9.31
N GLY A 182 -21.74 -1.04 -8.24
CA GLY A 182 -21.22 -1.13 -6.88
C GLY A 182 -21.11 -2.58 -6.39
N ILE A 183 -22.12 -3.40 -6.63
CA ILE A 183 -22.09 -4.84 -6.30
C ILE A 183 -20.98 -5.55 -7.08
N LEU A 184 -20.86 -5.29 -8.39
CA LEU A 184 -19.85 -5.90 -9.24
C LEU A 184 -18.43 -5.51 -8.82
N PHE A 185 -18.18 -4.21 -8.54
CA PHE A 185 -16.89 -3.74 -8.04
C PHE A 185 -16.55 -4.33 -6.68
N SER A 186 -17.49 -4.32 -5.74
CA SER A 186 -17.28 -4.93 -4.41
C SER A 186 -16.91 -6.41 -4.53
N ARG A 187 -17.67 -7.16 -5.34
CA ARG A 187 -17.41 -8.58 -5.58
C ARG A 187 -16.08 -8.82 -6.29
N SER A 188 -15.68 -7.93 -7.19
CA SER A 188 -14.37 -7.97 -7.86
C SER A 188 -13.24 -7.79 -6.87
N ILE A 189 -13.29 -6.75 -6.02
CA ILE A 189 -12.25 -6.46 -5.01
C ILE A 189 -12.12 -7.61 -4.00
N ILE A 190 -13.25 -8.16 -3.53
CA ILE A 190 -13.23 -9.30 -2.60
C ILE A 190 -12.47 -10.48 -3.22
N ARG A 191 -12.69 -10.77 -4.50
CA ARG A 191 -12.03 -11.88 -5.20
C ARG A 191 -10.59 -11.57 -5.61
N SER A 192 -10.29 -10.34 -6.04
CA SER A 192 -8.99 -9.97 -6.57
C SER A 192 -7.99 -9.53 -5.51
N VAL A 193 -8.45 -9.16 -4.31
CA VAL A 193 -7.56 -8.68 -3.24
C VAL A 193 -7.77 -9.47 -1.96
N MET A 194 -8.99 -9.45 -1.41
CA MET A 194 -9.21 -9.99 -0.06
C MET A 194 -8.99 -11.51 0.01
N PHE A 195 -9.41 -12.26 -1.00
CA PHE A 195 -9.27 -13.72 -1.00
C PHE A 195 -7.80 -14.18 -1.14
N PRO A 196 -7.00 -13.70 -2.12
CA PRO A 196 -5.55 -13.98 -2.17
C PRO A 196 -4.80 -13.52 -0.92
N LEU A 197 -5.15 -12.35 -0.37
CA LEU A 197 -4.52 -11.85 0.84
C LEU A 197 -4.78 -12.77 2.05
N ARG A 198 -6.00 -13.30 2.18
CA ARG A 198 -6.30 -14.32 3.20
C ARG A 198 -5.52 -15.61 2.97
N LYS A 199 -5.34 -16.06 1.72
CA LYS A 199 -4.48 -17.21 1.41
C LYS A 199 -3.03 -16.95 1.85
N ALA A 200 -2.49 -15.76 1.56
CA ALA A 200 -1.14 -15.37 1.96
C ALA A 200 -0.97 -15.38 3.48
N ILE A 201 -1.91 -14.78 4.22
CA ILE A 201 -1.90 -14.77 5.70
C ILE A 201 -1.95 -16.18 6.27
N HIS A 202 -2.84 -17.04 5.74
CA HIS A 202 -2.94 -18.41 6.19
C HIS A 202 -1.64 -19.19 5.94
N PHE A 203 -1.06 -19.05 4.75
CA PHE A 203 0.20 -19.71 4.40
C PHE A 203 1.38 -19.23 5.26
N ALA A 204 1.48 -17.92 5.52
CA ALA A 204 2.50 -17.38 6.42
C ALA A 204 2.31 -17.86 7.87
N SER A 205 1.07 -18.00 8.33
CA SER A 205 0.75 -18.55 9.66
C SER A 205 1.19 -20.01 9.78
N GLU A 206 1.03 -20.81 8.73
CA GLU A 206 1.53 -22.18 8.73
C GLU A 206 3.07 -22.26 8.81
N ILE A 207 3.77 -21.39 8.08
CA ILE A 207 5.23 -21.26 8.18
C ILE A 207 5.64 -20.89 9.61
N GLN A 208 4.93 -19.93 10.22
CA GLN A 208 5.17 -19.51 11.60
C GLN A 208 4.99 -20.67 12.60
N ASN A 209 4.04 -21.57 12.34
CA ASN A 209 3.80 -22.77 13.15
C ASN A 209 4.78 -23.92 12.86
N GLY A 210 5.76 -23.71 11.97
CA GLY A 210 6.77 -24.71 11.60
C GLY A 210 6.30 -25.73 10.56
N ASN A 211 5.11 -25.56 9.98
CA ASN A 211 4.62 -26.42 8.91
C ASN A 211 5.13 -25.92 7.54
N LEU A 212 6.30 -26.42 7.15
CA LEU A 212 6.97 -26.12 5.86
C LEU A 212 6.64 -27.13 4.76
N ASN A 213 5.49 -27.80 4.81
CA ASN A 213 5.07 -28.74 3.76
C ASN A 213 3.73 -28.36 3.13
N ASN A 214 3.44 -27.07 3.06
CA ASN A 214 2.15 -26.59 2.58
C ASN A 214 2.12 -26.42 1.07
N ARG A 215 0.98 -26.74 0.47
CA ARG A 215 0.76 -26.52 -0.97
C ARG A 215 -0.05 -25.25 -1.18
N ILE A 216 0.63 -24.19 -1.63
CA ILE A 216 -0.03 -22.99 -2.12
C ILE A 216 -0.16 -23.03 -3.63
N GLN A 217 -1.41 -22.97 -4.12
CA GLN A 217 -1.71 -22.88 -5.55
C GLN A 217 -1.72 -21.40 -5.94
N ILE A 218 -0.87 -21.05 -6.89
CA ILE A 218 -0.73 -19.69 -7.44
C ILE A 218 -1.38 -19.73 -8.82
N ASP A 219 -2.56 -19.15 -8.92
CA ASP A 219 -3.43 -19.14 -10.11
C ASP A 219 -3.55 -17.72 -10.73
N ARG A 220 -2.70 -16.78 -10.30
CA ARG A 220 -2.76 -15.36 -10.69
C ARG A 220 -1.39 -14.83 -11.06
N LEU A 221 -1.38 -13.87 -11.99
CA LEU A 221 -0.20 -13.21 -12.56
C LEU A 221 -0.11 -11.73 -12.16
N ASP A 222 -0.86 -11.30 -11.15
CA ASP A 222 -0.83 -9.95 -10.58
C ASP A 222 0.06 -9.89 -9.34
N GLU A 223 0.16 -8.72 -8.69
CA GLU A 223 0.98 -8.48 -7.52
C GLU A 223 0.62 -9.43 -6.35
N MET A 224 -0.64 -9.88 -6.29
CA MET A 224 -1.07 -10.88 -5.32
C MET A 224 -0.53 -12.27 -5.65
N GLY A 225 -0.42 -12.62 -6.92
CA GLY A 225 0.27 -13.85 -7.36
C GLY A 225 1.77 -13.81 -7.03
N GLU A 226 2.42 -12.68 -7.31
CA GLU A 226 3.83 -12.45 -7.00
C GLU A 226 4.11 -12.55 -5.49
N LEU A 227 3.25 -11.97 -4.65
CA LEU A 227 3.33 -12.10 -3.19
C LEU A 227 3.27 -13.57 -2.74
N LEU A 228 2.35 -14.36 -3.28
CA LEU A 228 2.24 -15.78 -2.96
C LEU A 228 3.47 -16.58 -3.42
N GLU A 229 4.07 -16.20 -4.55
CA GLU A 229 5.30 -16.81 -5.05
C GLU A 229 6.50 -16.51 -4.15
N PHE A 230 6.65 -15.27 -3.69
CA PHE A 230 7.69 -14.91 -2.72
C PHE A 230 7.56 -15.68 -1.42
N LEU A 231 6.34 -15.80 -0.87
CA LEU A 231 6.11 -16.61 0.33
C LEU A 231 6.48 -18.08 0.12
N LYS A 232 6.16 -18.64 -1.06
CA LYS A 232 6.54 -20.01 -1.39
C LYS A 232 8.05 -20.20 -1.48
N LYS A 233 8.78 -19.26 -2.10
CA LYS A 233 10.25 -19.29 -2.15
C LYS A 233 10.84 -19.22 -0.73
N MET A 234 10.28 -18.38 0.14
CA MET A 234 10.68 -18.29 1.54
C MET A 234 10.49 -19.62 2.30
N GLU A 235 9.36 -20.31 2.12
CA GLU A 235 9.14 -21.65 2.70
C GLU A 235 10.18 -22.67 2.23
N VAL A 236 10.54 -22.66 0.94
CA VAL A 236 11.57 -23.54 0.37
C VAL A 236 12.94 -23.26 0.99
N SER A 237 13.37 -22.00 1.04
CA SER A 237 14.66 -21.64 1.64
C SER A 237 14.72 -21.97 3.13
N LEU A 238 13.64 -21.75 3.90
CA LEU A 238 13.59 -22.15 5.31
C LEU A 238 13.72 -23.68 5.48
N ARG A 239 13.11 -24.46 4.59
CA ARG A 239 13.21 -25.93 4.60
C ARG A 239 14.63 -26.39 4.31
N GLU A 240 15.30 -25.79 3.32
CA GLU A 240 16.69 -26.08 2.98
C GLU A 240 17.62 -25.80 4.16
N ILE A 241 17.47 -24.66 4.82
CA ILE A 241 18.25 -24.29 6.02
C ILE A 241 18.05 -25.33 7.15
N ILE A 242 16.81 -25.79 7.38
CA ILE A 242 16.55 -26.82 8.41
C ILE A 242 17.18 -28.16 8.05
N VAL A 243 17.13 -28.57 6.77
CA VAL A 243 17.77 -29.81 6.31
C VAL A 243 19.29 -29.73 6.47
N GLU A 244 19.90 -28.62 6.07
CA GLU A 244 21.33 -28.39 6.23
C GLU A 244 21.74 -28.39 7.71
N ALA A 245 20.96 -27.74 8.58
CA ALA A 245 21.18 -27.76 10.02
C ALA A 245 21.11 -29.19 10.60
N ARG A 246 20.15 -30.02 10.16
CA ARG A 246 20.06 -31.43 10.57
C ARG A 246 21.30 -32.23 10.14
N ILE A 247 21.75 -32.06 8.90
CA ILE A 247 22.95 -32.73 8.39
C ILE A 247 24.19 -32.30 9.20
N SER A 248 24.31 -31.02 9.51
CA SER A 248 25.40 -30.49 10.34
C SER A 248 25.41 -31.08 11.75
N VAL A 249 24.24 -31.19 12.39
CA VAL A 249 24.10 -31.85 13.70
C VAL A 249 24.48 -33.33 13.62
N GLU A 250 24.04 -34.05 12.58
CA GLU A 250 24.35 -35.47 12.40
C GLU A 250 25.86 -35.70 12.15
N ASN A 251 26.51 -34.82 11.41
CA ASN A 251 27.96 -34.81 11.21
C ASN A 251 28.72 -34.51 12.52
N SER A 252 28.23 -33.55 13.32
CA SER A 252 28.79 -33.25 14.63
C SER A 252 28.66 -34.43 15.60
N GLU A 253 27.54 -35.16 15.57
CA GLU A 253 27.35 -36.38 16.36
C GLU A 253 28.33 -37.49 15.93
N LYS A 254 28.51 -37.69 14.62
CA LYS A 254 29.51 -38.64 14.09
C LYS A 254 30.92 -38.27 14.51
N ALA A 255 31.32 -37.01 14.35
CA ALA A 255 32.63 -36.51 14.77
C ALA A 255 32.85 -36.67 16.28
N SER A 256 31.81 -36.43 17.10
CA SER A 256 31.87 -36.65 18.55
C SER A 256 32.07 -38.12 18.91
N LYS A 257 31.41 -39.04 18.20
CA LYS A 257 31.61 -40.50 18.39
C LYS A 257 33.02 -40.94 17.98
N GLU A 258 33.54 -40.40 16.87
CA GLU A 258 34.91 -40.68 16.43
C GLU A 258 35.94 -40.12 17.42
N PHE A 259 35.75 -38.89 17.87
CA PHE A 259 36.59 -38.27 18.90
C PHE A 259 36.60 -39.09 20.19
N TYR A 260 35.44 -39.60 20.62
CA TYR A 260 35.36 -40.49 21.78
C TYR A 260 36.16 -41.78 21.59
N LYS A 261 36.10 -42.40 20.40
CA LYS A 261 36.90 -43.58 20.06
C LYS A 261 38.41 -43.28 20.10
N VAL A 262 38.84 -42.20 19.45
CA VAL A 262 40.25 -41.75 19.43
C VAL A 262 40.73 -41.45 20.85
N SER A 263 39.92 -40.76 21.64
CA SER A 263 40.24 -40.46 23.05
C SER A 263 40.45 -41.73 23.86
N LYS A 264 39.60 -42.75 23.70
CA LYS A 264 39.75 -44.05 24.37
C LYS A 264 41.04 -44.79 23.97
N GLU A 265 41.37 -44.79 22.68
CA GLU A 265 42.60 -45.40 22.16
C GLU A 265 43.85 -44.65 22.65
N PHE A 266 43.79 -43.31 22.68
CA PHE A 266 44.84 -42.47 23.24
C PHE A 266 45.07 -42.75 24.72
N ILE A 267 44.01 -42.85 25.53
CA ILE A 267 44.11 -43.22 26.94
C ILE A 267 44.81 -44.57 27.09
N SER A 268 44.40 -45.60 26.33
CA SER A 268 45.03 -46.92 26.40
C SER A 268 46.51 -46.91 25.98
N THR A 269 46.85 -46.15 24.94
CA THR A 269 48.23 -45.97 24.50
C THR A 269 49.06 -45.22 25.54
N SER A 270 48.49 -44.18 26.15
CA SER A 270 49.12 -43.40 27.20
C SER A 270 49.37 -44.24 28.46
N GLU A 271 48.43 -45.12 28.85
CA GLU A 271 48.65 -46.09 29.93
C GLU A 271 49.78 -47.06 29.63
N THR A 272 49.85 -47.56 28.39
CA THR A 272 50.95 -48.45 27.95
C THR A 272 52.29 -47.73 27.97
N GLN A 273 52.34 -46.49 27.47
CA GLN A 273 53.54 -45.66 27.48
C GLN A 273 53.99 -45.30 28.89
N ALA A 274 53.06 -44.99 29.80
CA ALA A 274 53.37 -44.74 31.20
C ALA A 274 53.99 -45.99 31.85
N ASN A 275 53.44 -47.17 31.56
CA ASN A 275 53.99 -48.45 32.04
C ASN A 275 55.39 -48.71 31.48
N ASP A 276 55.62 -48.47 30.19
CA ASP A 276 56.95 -48.64 29.59
C ASP A 276 57.95 -47.62 30.13
N SER A 277 57.53 -46.37 30.37
CA SER A 277 58.36 -45.37 31.05
C SER A 277 58.72 -45.80 32.47
N GLN A 278 57.80 -46.44 33.19
CA GLN A 278 58.08 -47.01 34.51
C GLN A 278 59.12 -48.13 34.41
N LYS A 279 59.00 -49.03 33.43
CA LYS A 279 60.03 -50.06 33.19
C LYS A 279 61.38 -49.46 32.84
N VAL A 280 61.42 -48.38 32.05
CA VAL A 280 62.67 -47.67 31.74
C VAL A 280 63.27 -47.06 33.01
N ALA A 281 62.47 -46.46 33.88
CA ALA A 281 62.93 -45.96 35.18
C ALA A 281 63.50 -47.09 36.05
N ASP A 282 62.81 -48.23 36.13
CA ASP A 282 63.30 -49.43 36.84
C ASP A 282 64.60 -49.96 36.22
N HIS A 283 64.73 -49.93 34.89
CA HIS A 283 65.98 -50.28 34.21
C HIS A 283 67.11 -49.30 34.51
N ILE A 284 66.83 -48.00 34.62
CA ILE A 284 67.80 -46.98 35.02
C ILE A 284 68.25 -47.22 36.46
N ASP A 285 67.34 -47.56 37.38
CA ASP A 285 67.67 -47.90 38.76
C ASP A 285 68.58 -49.14 38.85
N ARG A 286 68.26 -50.19 38.07
CA ARG A 286 69.09 -51.39 37.93
C ARG A 286 70.45 -51.09 37.28
N LEU A 287 70.53 -50.17 36.32
CA LEU A 287 71.80 -49.73 35.75
C LEU A 287 72.62 -48.92 36.76
N SER A 288 71.99 -48.04 37.54
CA SER A 288 72.66 -47.27 38.58
C SER A 288 73.29 -48.18 39.62
N THR A 289 72.53 -49.16 40.13
CA THR A 289 73.05 -50.17 41.06
C THR A 289 74.16 -51.03 40.45
N LEU A 290 74.08 -51.37 39.16
CA LEU A 290 75.17 -52.06 38.45
C LEU A 290 76.44 -51.21 38.35
N VAL A 291 76.30 -49.90 38.06
CA VAL A 291 77.42 -48.95 37.99
C VAL A 291 78.06 -48.75 39.37
N GLU A 292 77.27 -48.62 40.44
CA GLU A 292 77.77 -48.58 41.81
C GLU A 292 78.53 -49.85 42.17
N ALA A 293 77.97 -51.02 41.85
CA ALA A 293 78.63 -52.30 42.08
C ALA A 293 79.95 -52.39 41.30
N ASN A 294 79.98 -51.98 40.02
CA ASN A 294 81.19 -51.98 39.22
C ASN A 294 82.24 -50.98 39.75
N THR A 295 81.81 -49.82 40.24
CA THR A 295 82.70 -48.84 40.87
C THR A 295 83.33 -49.41 42.15
N SER A 296 82.54 -50.13 42.96
CA SER A 296 83.05 -50.85 44.14
C SER A 296 84.07 -51.93 43.78
N VAL A 297 83.82 -52.70 42.70
CA VAL A 297 84.79 -53.67 42.17
C VAL A 297 86.09 -52.99 41.71
N ILE A 298 86.01 -51.84 41.04
CA ILE A 298 87.18 -51.06 40.63
C ILE A 298 87.96 -50.55 41.86
N LEU A 299 87.28 -50.01 42.87
CA LEU A 299 87.93 -49.52 44.09
C LEU A 299 88.63 -50.65 44.86
N THR A 300 87.97 -51.80 45.02
CA THR A 300 88.57 -52.98 45.66
C THR A 300 89.74 -53.55 44.86
N SER A 301 89.65 -53.58 43.53
CA SER A 301 90.79 -53.94 42.67
C SER A 301 91.95 -52.95 42.78
N ALA A 302 91.68 -51.64 42.82
CA ALA A 302 92.72 -50.63 43.03
C ALA A 302 93.40 -50.79 44.40
N GLU A 303 92.66 -51.17 45.44
CA GLU A 303 93.23 -51.52 46.74
C GLU A 303 94.09 -52.79 46.69
N HIS A 304 93.63 -53.83 45.98
CA HIS A 304 94.41 -55.05 45.76
C HIS A 304 95.74 -54.77 45.04
N LEU A 305 95.71 -53.92 44.00
CA LEU A 305 96.92 -53.48 43.29
C LEU A 305 97.89 -52.72 44.20
N ARG A 306 97.39 -51.85 45.08
CA ARG A 306 98.24 -51.17 46.09
C ARG A 306 98.87 -52.14 47.09
N ASN A 307 98.14 -53.16 47.51
CA ASN A 307 98.69 -54.18 48.40
C ASN A 307 99.75 -55.04 47.70
N LEU A 308 99.51 -55.41 46.44
CA LEU A 308 100.49 -56.09 45.60
C LEU A 308 101.77 -55.25 45.42
N GLU A 309 101.63 -53.94 45.20
CA GLU A 309 102.77 -53.02 45.12
C GLU A 309 103.60 -53.03 46.41
N LYS A 310 102.96 -52.99 47.59
CA LYS A 310 103.66 -53.11 48.87
C LYS A 310 104.39 -54.44 49.03
N GLU A 311 103.80 -55.53 48.57
CA GLU A 311 104.41 -56.86 48.62
C GLU A 311 105.62 -56.97 47.70
N ILE A 312 105.53 -56.41 46.48
CA ILE A 312 106.66 -56.30 45.55
C ILE A 312 107.80 -55.47 46.17
N GLN A 313 107.48 -54.32 46.78
CA GLN A 313 108.46 -53.48 47.49
C GLN A 313 109.17 -54.26 48.60
N LYS A 314 108.42 -55.00 49.42
CA LYS A 314 108.97 -55.85 50.48
C LYS A 314 109.87 -56.95 49.93
N ASN A 315 109.45 -57.64 48.87
CA ASN A 315 110.29 -58.65 48.20
C ASN A 315 111.56 -58.02 47.62
N LEU A 316 111.48 -56.81 47.06
CA LEU A 316 112.65 -56.08 46.58
C LEU A 316 113.65 -55.82 47.72
N SER A 317 113.17 -55.39 48.90
CA SER A 317 114.06 -55.18 50.06
C SER A 317 114.71 -56.48 50.54
N SER A 318 113.96 -57.59 50.61
CA SER A 318 114.54 -58.87 50.99
C SER A 318 115.54 -59.41 49.96
N LEU A 319 115.34 -59.12 48.67
CA LEU A 319 116.34 -59.43 47.64
C LEU A 319 117.63 -58.63 47.84
N ILE A 320 117.53 -57.36 48.21
CA ILE A 320 118.69 -56.52 48.56
C ILE A 320 119.48 -57.16 49.73
N ASP A 321 118.78 -57.55 50.81
CA ASP A 321 119.39 -58.21 51.98
C ASP A 321 120.09 -59.54 51.62
N VAL A 322 119.49 -60.32 50.71
CA VAL A 322 120.08 -61.58 50.21
C VAL A 322 121.34 -61.30 49.41
N THR A 323 121.35 -60.30 48.53
CA THR A 323 122.57 -59.91 47.80
C THR A 323 123.69 -59.43 48.73
N GLU A 324 123.36 -58.70 49.80
CA GLU A 324 124.33 -58.26 50.78
C GLU A 324 124.91 -59.45 51.58
N SER A 325 124.05 -60.41 51.96
CA SER A 325 124.47 -61.66 52.60
C SER A 325 125.33 -62.53 51.69
N LEU A 326 125.03 -62.61 50.39
CA LEU A 326 125.87 -63.33 49.41
C LEU A 326 127.26 -62.69 49.27
N ASN A 327 127.33 -61.36 49.33
CA ASN A 327 128.59 -60.63 49.27
C ASN A 327 129.46 -60.88 50.53
N SER A 328 128.85 -60.92 51.72
CA SER A 328 129.56 -61.25 52.95
C SER A 328 130.02 -62.72 52.99
N LEU A 329 129.22 -63.64 52.44
CA LEU A 329 129.59 -65.05 52.30
C LEU A 329 130.78 -65.25 51.35
N ALA A 330 130.81 -64.51 50.24
CA ALA A 330 131.94 -64.53 49.30
C ALA A 330 133.24 -64.03 49.94
N LEU A 331 133.15 -63.02 50.82
CA LEU A 331 134.27 -62.55 51.63
C LEU A 331 134.76 -63.62 52.63
N GLN A 332 133.85 -64.27 53.37
CA GLN A 332 134.20 -65.36 54.29
C GLN A 332 134.82 -66.57 53.59
N ALA A 333 134.30 -66.96 52.42
CA ALA A 333 134.85 -68.07 51.65
C ALA A 333 136.31 -67.80 51.21
N LYS A 334 136.62 -66.53 50.88
CA LYS A 334 137.99 -66.11 50.54
C LYS A 334 138.94 -66.19 51.74
N GLU A 335 138.49 -65.78 52.93
CA GLU A 335 139.26 -65.87 54.18
C GLU A 335 139.53 -67.34 54.59
N SER A 336 138.52 -68.20 54.42
CA SER A 336 138.65 -69.63 54.71
C SER A 336 139.66 -70.32 53.78
N SER A 337 139.67 -69.94 52.50
CA SER A 337 140.64 -70.42 51.52
C SER A 337 142.08 -70.06 51.87
N ASP A 338 142.34 -68.82 52.33
CA ASP A 338 143.69 -68.39 52.75
C ASP A 338 144.17 -69.13 54.01
N THR A 339 143.24 -69.50 54.89
CA THR A 339 143.55 -70.23 56.12
C THR A 339 143.90 -71.69 55.84
N ALA A 340 143.23 -72.32 54.87
CA ALA A 340 143.52 -73.69 54.44
C ALA A 340 144.91 -73.83 53.81
N LEU A 341 145.34 -72.84 52.99
CA LEU A 341 146.68 -72.81 52.39
C LEU A 341 147.80 -72.72 53.44
N LYS A 342 147.62 -71.89 54.48
CA LYS A 342 148.58 -71.79 55.60
C LYS A 342 148.64 -73.05 56.47
N GLY A 343 147.55 -73.82 56.52
CA GLY A 343 147.53 -75.12 57.18
C GLY A 343 148.37 -76.17 56.45
N GLN A 344 148.35 -76.14 55.11
CA GLN A 344 149.06 -77.10 54.26
C GLN A 344 150.59 -76.94 54.35
N GLU A 345 151.11 -75.71 54.35
CA GLU A 345 152.57 -75.45 54.50
C GLU A 345 153.13 -75.91 55.86
N LYS A 346 152.30 -75.89 56.92
CA LYS A 346 152.72 -76.25 58.28
C LYS A 346 152.81 -77.76 58.51
N VAL A 347 152.07 -78.55 57.72
CA VAL A 347 152.07 -80.02 57.78
C VAL A 347 153.30 -80.59 57.06
N ASP A 348 153.72 -79.99 55.94
CA ASP A 348 154.90 -80.43 55.17
C ASP A 348 156.24 -80.24 55.92
N GLY A 349 156.32 -79.29 56.85
CA GLY A 349 157.51 -79.07 57.67
C GLY A 349 157.76 -80.13 58.75
N ILE A 350 156.72 -80.85 59.19
CA ILE A 350 156.81 -81.82 60.30
C ILE A 350 157.31 -83.20 59.82
N GLN A 351 157.16 -83.53 58.54
CA GLN A 351 157.54 -84.84 58.00
C GLN A 351 159.03 -85.03 57.67
N LYS A 352 159.88 -84.00 57.78
CA LYS A 352 161.29 -84.06 57.33
C LYS A 352 162.35 -84.16 58.44
N SER A 353 161.96 -84.39 59.70
CA SER A 353 162.90 -84.39 60.83
C SER A 353 162.91 -85.68 61.68
N PHE A 354 162.54 -86.83 61.09
CA PHE A 354 162.83 -88.16 61.65
C PHE A 354 163.84 -88.90 60.78
#